data_AF-A0A943UBL4-F1
#
_entry.id   AF-A0A943UBL4-F1
#
_cell.length_a   1.000
_cell.length_b   1.000
_cell.length_c   1.000
_cell.angle_alpha   90.00
_cell.angle_beta   90.00
_cell.angle_gamma   90.00
#
_symmetry.space_group_name_H-M   'P 1'
#
loop_
_entity.id
_entity.type
_entity.pdbx_description
1 polymer ?
#
loop_
_entity_poly.entity_id
_entity_poly.type
_entity_poly.pdbx_seq_one_letter_code
_entity_poly.pdbx_strand_id
1 'polypeptide(L)'
;MTDYSSASPKAVRELIREGKIATPTTGMCDGYAQGNLVVLPKELAWDFLLFCQRNPKSCPLLEVADAGSRTFPIFGAGSDIARDIPKYRVYENGVMTGEYTDVSAFFDDPSRELVSFLIGCSFSFESALLEAGVPVRQIEEGVNVPMYNTNIACAPTGVFSGNMVVSMRPIPHALVPAAVAITAQMPRVHGMPIQIGYPEAIGIHDLAHPDYGDAVTILEGEVPVFWPCGVTPQAVVMHSKPPFVITHAPGHMFITDVKNAVLKL
;
A
#
# COMPACT_ATOMS: atom_id res chain seq x y z
N MET A 1 13.72 17.81 -12.03
CA MET A 1 12.47 17.57 -11.28
C MET A 1 12.46 18.51 -10.09
N THR A 2 11.33 19.12 -9.77
CA THR A 2 11.21 19.90 -8.52
C THR A 2 11.35 18.95 -7.35
N ASP A 3 12.20 19.29 -6.38
CA ASP A 3 12.36 18.51 -5.16
C ASP A 3 11.23 18.85 -4.17
N TYR A 4 10.47 17.84 -3.78
CA TYR A 4 9.36 17.95 -2.82
C TYR A 4 9.65 17.21 -1.50
N SER A 5 10.87 16.72 -1.30
CA SER A 5 11.27 15.96 -0.10
C SER A 5 10.99 16.73 1.19
N SER A 6 11.33 18.02 1.25
CA SER A 6 11.11 18.87 2.41
C SER A 6 9.77 19.62 2.43
N ALA A 7 8.89 19.37 1.46
CA ALA A 7 7.60 20.04 1.39
C ALA A 7 6.63 19.53 2.46
N SER A 8 5.67 20.36 2.88
CA SER A 8 4.61 19.89 3.79
C SER A 8 3.60 19.03 3.02
N PRO A 9 3.05 17.96 3.62
CA PRO A 9 2.03 17.12 2.98
C PRO A 9 0.86 17.90 2.40
N LYS A 10 0.33 18.87 3.15
CA LYS A 10 -0.76 19.75 2.70
C LYS A 10 -0.40 20.51 1.42
N ALA A 11 0.78 21.13 1.36
CA ALA A 11 1.19 21.88 0.18
C ALA A 11 1.35 20.98 -1.05
N VAL A 12 1.87 19.76 -0.87
CA VAL A 12 1.98 18.80 -1.98
C VAL A 12 0.59 18.33 -2.43
N ARG A 13 -0.34 18.02 -1.51
CA ARG A 13 -1.73 17.69 -1.86
C ARG A 13 -2.42 18.82 -2.64
N GLU A 14 -2.20 20.09 -2.27
CA GLU A 14 -2.72 21.24 -3.01
C GLU A 14 -2.17 21.31 -4.44
N LEU A 15 -0.87 21.09 -4.64
CA LEU A 15 -0.26 21.04 -5.97
C LEU A 15 -0.80 19.88 -6.81
N ILE A 16 -1.04 18.72 -6.19
CA ILE A 16 -1.67 17.56 -6.83
C ILE A 16 -3.10 17.91 -7.27
N ARG A 17 -3.90 18.50 -6.37
CA ARG A 17 -5.28 18.94 -6.63
C ARG A 17 -5.38 19.91 -7.80
N GLU A 18 -4.38 20.78 -7.95
CA GLU A 18 -4.24 21.73 -9.07
C GLU A 18 -3.73 21.09 -10.37
N GLY A 19 -3.40 19.79 -10.36
CA GLY A 19 -2.87 19.06 -11.51
C GLY A 19 -1.40 19.36 -11.83
N LYS A 20 -0.66 20.02 -10.92
CA LYS A 20 0.76 20.37 -11.11
C LYS A 20 1.68 19.18 -10.84
N ILE A 21 1.22 18.20 -10.06
CA ILE A 21 1.95 16.97 -9.75
C ILE A 21 1.09 15.79 -10.19
N ALA A 22 1.56 15.07 -11.21
CA ALA A 22 0.96 13.83 -11.73
C ALA A 22 1.95 12.65 -11.71
N THR A 23 3.12 12.83 -11.11
CA THR A 23 4.22 11.85 -11.03
C THR A 23 4.08 10.98 -9.77
N PRO A 24 4.84 9.87 -9.67
CA PRO A 24 4.90 9.08 -8.43
C PRO A 24 5.25 9.91 -7.20
N THR A 25 4.69 9.56 -6.04
CA THR A 25 4.83 10.29 -4.77
C THR A 25 6.04 9.86 -3.93
N THR A 26 6.79 8.86 -4.39
CA THR A 26 8.02 8.40 -3.73
C THR A 26 9.01 9.56 -3.57
N GLY A 27 9.56 9.72 -2.36
CA GLY A 27 10.51 10.80 -2.05
C GLY A 27 9.88 12.19 -1.87
N MET A 28 8.54 12.29 -1.85
CA MET A 28 7.86 13.53 -1.45
C MET A 28 7.50 13.49 0.04
N CYS A 29 7.66 14.62 0.73
CA CYS A 29 7.30 14.80 2.14
C CYS A 29 7.98 13.79 3.08
N ASP A 30 9.31 13.83 3.12
CA ASP A 30 10.14 12.91 3.90
C ASP A 30 9.70 12.80 5.37
N GLY A 31 9.62 11.58 5.86
CA GLY A 31 9.21 11.26 7.23
C GLY A 31 7.69 11.21 7.45
N TYR A 32 6.88 11.61 6.47
CA TYR A 32 5.42 11.45 6.52
C TYR A 32 4.98 10.11 5.93
N ALA A 33 3.91 9.57 6.49
CA ALA A 33 3.32 8.34 6.00
C ALA A 33 2.58 8.59 4.69
N GLN A 34 2.68 7.63 3.78
CA GLN A 34 1.87 7.58 2.57
C GLN A 34 0.99 6.33 2.63
N GLY A 35 -0.26 6.47 2.19
CA GLY A 35 -1.24 5.40 2.24
C GLY A 35 -1.81 5.05 0.87
N ASN A 36 -2.11 3.77 0.72
CA ASN A 36 -2.83 3.21 -0.41
C ASN A 36 -4.32 3.55 -0.28
N LEU A 37 -4.95 3.94 -1.39
CA LEU A 37 -6.39 4.18 -1.45
C LEU A 37 -7.15 2.98 -2.04
N VAL A 38 -8.27 2.62 -1.41
CA VAL A 38 -9.38 1.84 -1.97
C VAL A 38 -10.68 2.57 -1.67
N VAL A 39 -11.53 2.78 -2.67
CA VAL A 39 -12.86 3.39 -2.54
C VAL A 39 -13.90 2.45 -3.09
N LEU A 40 -14.90 2.11 -2.29
CA LEU A 40 -15.93 1.14 -2.64
C LEU A 40 -17.33 1.74 -2.43
N PRO A 41 -18.36 1.23 -3.13
CA PRO A 41 -19.75 1.46 -2.76
C PRO A 41 -20.00 1.08 -1.30
N LYS A 42 -20.82 1.87 -0.61
CA LYS A 42 -21.14 1.71 0.82
C LYS A 42 -21.66 0.32 1.16
N GLU A 43 -22.37 -0.33 0.25
CA GLU A 43 -22.91 -1.67 0.43
C GLU A 43 -21.82 -2.73 0.65
N LEU A 44 -20.61 -2.47 0.11
CA LEU A 44 -19.44 -3.34 0.27
C LEU A 44 -18.50 -2.89 1.38
N ALA A 45 -18.68 -1.67 1.90
CA ALA A 45 -17.77 -1.06 2.85
C ALA A 45 -17.65 -1.86 4.16
N TRP A 46 -18.76 -2.41 4.65
CA TRP A 46 -18.76 -3.23 5.85
C TRP A 46 -17.96 -4.53 5.67
N ASP A 47 -18.18 -5.22 4.57
CA ASP A 47 -17.47 -6.48 4.27
C ASP A 47 -15.97 -6.22 4.09
N PHE A 48 -15.61 -5.11 3.45
CA PHE A 48 -14.20 -4.73 3.29
C PHE A 48 -13.55 -4.31 4.61
N LEU A 49 -14.26 -3.56 5.45
CA LEU A 49 -13.79 -3.20 6.79
C LEU A 49 -13.49 -4.45 7.63
N LEU A 50 -14.43 -5.40 7.64
CA LEU A 50 -14.28 -6.66 8.36
C LEU A 50 -13.21 -7.56 7.70
N PHE A 51 -13.04 -7.50 6.39
CA PHE A 51 -11.91 -8.14 5.70
C PHE A 51 -10.57 -7.57 6.19
N CYS A 52 -10.41 -6.25 6.24
CA CYS A 52 -9.19 -5.62 6.77
C CYS A 52 -8.96 -5.98 8.24
N GLN A 53 -10.00 -5.97 9.06
CA GLN A 53 -9.93 -6.34 10.47
C GLN A 53 -9.49 -7.79 10.69
N ARG A 54 -9.92 -8.73 9.83
CA ARG A 54 -9.50 -10.14 9.88
C ARG A 54 -8.12 -10.39 9.29
N ASN A 55 -7.63 -9.47 8.46
CA ASN A 55 -6.35 -9.59 7.77
C ASN A 55 -5.43 -8.37 8.08
N PRO A 56 -5.22 -8.00 9.35
CA PRO A 56 -4.63 -6.70 9.71
C PRO A 56 -3.17 -6.56 9.26
N LYS A 57 -2.46 -7.68 9.09
CA LYS A 57 -1.06 -7.66 8.62
C LYS A 57 -0.93 -7.33 7.14
N SER A 58 -1.83 -7.85 6.31
CA SER A 58 -1.81 -7.63 4.86
C SER A 58 -2.69 -6.46 4.43
N CYS A 59 -3.62 -6.04 5.29
CA CYS A 59 -4.54 -4.94 5.09
C CYS A 59 -4.50 -3.98 6.29
N PRO A 60 -3.35 -3.33 6.59
CA PRO A 60 -3.22 -2.43 7.73
C PRO A 60 -4.08 -1.17 7.52
N LEU A 61 -5.30 -1.19 8.05
CA LEU A 61 -6.23 -0.09 7.89
C LEU A 61 -5.84 1.10 8.78
N LEU A 62 -5.58 2.25 8.16
CA LEU A 62 -5.21 3.49 8.85
C LEU A 62 -6.44 4.32 9.19
N GLU A 63 -7.32 4.54 8.21
CA GLU A 63 -8.53 5.35 8.37
C GLU A 63 -9.62 4.92 7.38
N VAL A 64 -10.87 5.11 7.78
CA VAL A 64 -12.05 4.98 6.92
C VAL A 64 -12.75 6.32 6.92
N ALA A 65 -13.00 6.89 5.74
CA ALA A 65 -13.81 8.10 5.61
C ALA A 65 -15.30 7.73 5.70
N ASP A 66 -16.11 8.65 6.23
CA ASP A 66 -17.57 8.50 6.21
C ASP A 66 -18.10 8.36 4.78
N ALA A 67 -19.25 7.71 4.61
CA ALA A 67 -19.87 7.52 3.31
C ALA A 67 -20.20 8.88 2.65
N GLY A 68 -19.79 9.05 1.39
CA GLY A 68 -19.88 10.31 0.64
C GLY A 68 -18.83 11.36 1.02
N SER A 69 -18.05 11.14 2.08
CA SER A 69 -16.97 12.05 2.47
C SER A 69 -15.79 11.94 1.51
N ARG A 70 -15.22 13.10 1.20
CA ARG A 70 -13.98 13.24 0.42
C ARG A 70 -12.80 13.63 1.28
N THR A 71 -12.86 13.49 2.61
CA THR A 71 -11.72 13.82 3.48
C THR A 71 -11.38 12.66 4.42
N PHE A 72 -10.09 12.51 4.71
CA PHE A 72 -9.57 11.71 5.82
C PHE A 72 -9.33 12.65 7.03
N PRO A 73 -10.28 12.81 7.96
CA PRO A 73 -10.16 13.80 9.04
C PRO A 73 -8.94 13.60 9.96
N ILE A 74 -8.44 12.38 10.14
CA ILE A 74 -7.31 12.08 11.04
C ILE A 74 -5.98 12.16 10.28
N PHE A 75 -5.90 11.52 9.10
CA PHE A 75 -4.65 11.40 8.33
C PHE A 75 -4.44 12.51 7.30
N GLY A 76 -5.42 13.37 7.05
CA GLY A 76 -5.30 14.45 6.08
C GLY A 76 -6.44 15.46 6.23
N ALA A 77 -6.51 16.16 7.35
CA ALA A 77 -7.60 17.08 7.62
C ALA A 77 -7.74 18.14 6.50
N GLY A 78 -8.93 18.27 5.92
CA GLY A 78 -9.19 19.16 4.79
C GLY A 78 -8.65 18.66 3.43
N SER A 79 -8.26 17.39 3.37
CA SER A 79 -7.97 16.73 2.09
C SER A 79 -9.22 16.59 1.23
N ASP A 80 -8.98 16.43 -0.06
CA ASP A 80 -9.95 16.03 -1.05
C ASP A 80 -9.47 14.72 -1.68
N ILE A 81 -9.90 13.59 -1.14
CA ILE A 81 -9.54 12.23 -1.54
C ILE A 81 -9.72 12.02 -3.05
N ALA A 82 -10.66 12.73 -3.68
CA ALA A 82 -10.93 12.58 -5.11
C ALA A 82 -9.95 13.33 -6.01
N ARG A 83 -9.10 14.21 -5.45
CA ARG A 83 -8.19 15.08 -6.20
C ARG A 83 -6.77 15.19 -5.63
N ASP A 84 -6.54 14.76 -4.39
CA ASP A 84 -5.27 14.91 -3.67
C ASP A 84 -4.31 13.72 -3.90
N ILE A 85 -4.64 12.79 -4.80
CA ILE A 85 -3.74 11.71 -5.26
C ILE A 85 -3.40 11.97 -6.73
N PRO A 86 -2.12 11.86 -7.15
CA PRO A 86 -1.74 12.26 -8.50
C PRO A 86 -2.38 11.44 -9.60
N LYS A 87 -2.70 10.17 -9.30
CA LYS A 87 -3.27 9.25 -10.28
C LYS A 87 -4.11 8.16 -9.63
N TYR A 88 -5.28 7.91 -10.19
CA TYR A 88 -6.26 6.91 -9.79
C TYR A 88 -6.45 5.87 -10.89
N ARG A 89 -6.95 4.71 -10.50
CA ARG A 89 -7.50 3.69 -11.39
C ARG A 89 -8.93 3.39 -10.99
N VAL A 90 -9.82 3.35 -11.97
CA VAL A 90 -11.22 2.96 -11.78
C VAL A 90 -11.43 1.60 -12.41
N TYR A 91 -12.16 0.74 -11.71
CA TYR A 91 -12.50 -0.58 -12.19
C TYR A 91 -13.99 -0.83 -12.02
N GLU A 92 -14.57 -1.53 -12.99
CA GLU A 92 -15.95 -1.99 -12.96
C GLU A 92 -15.98 -3.50 -13.22
N ASN A 93 -16.58 -4.26 -12.30
CA ASN A 93 -16.62 -5.73 -12.36
C ASN A 93 -15.22 -6.35 -12.55
N GLY A 94 -14.21 -5.75 -11.92
CA GLY A 94 -12.81 -6.17 -12.01
C GLY A 94 -12.07 -5.82 -13.31
N VAL A 95 -12.68 -5.04 -14.21
CA VAL A 95 -12.03 -4.54 -15.43
C VAL A 95 -11.64 -3.07 -15.25
N MET A 96 -10.38 -2.71 -15.52
CA MET A 96 -9.93 -1.31 -15.44
C MET A 96 -10.58 -0.51 -16.56
N THR A 97 -11.40 0.47 -16.21
CA THR A 97 -12.13 1.31 -17.17
C THR A 97 -11.39 2.59 -17.51
N GLY A 98 -10.45 3.02 -16.66
CA GLY A 98 -9.61 4.17 -16.94
C GLY A 98 -8.63 4.53 -15.84
N GLU A 99 -7.71 5.44 -16.20
CA GLU A 99 -6.82 6.15 -15.28
C GLU A 99 -7.20 7.63 -15.25
N TYR A 100 -7.18 8.22 -14.07
CA TYR A 100 -7.68 9.58 -13.84
C TYR A 100 -6.73 10.36 -12.93
N THR A 101 -6.71 11.69 -13.05
CA THR A 101 -6.07 12.58 -12.06
C THR A 101 -7.11 13.26 -11.17
N ASP A 102 -8.40 13.08 -11.47
CA ASP A 102 -9.53 13.61 -10.74
C ASP A 102 -10.68 12.59 -10.85
N VAL A 103 -11.20 12.14 -9.70
CA VAL A 103 -12.32 11.19 -9.62
C VAL A 103 -13.55 11.80 -8.94
N SER A 104 -13.62 13.12 -8.83
CA SER A 104 -14.72 13.86 -8.20
C SER A 104 -16.08 13.48 -8.77
N ALA A 105 -16.15 13.33 -10.10
CA ALA A 105 -17.37 12.95 -10.80
C ALA A 105 -17.99 11.63 -10.30
N PHE A 106 -17.18 10.69 -9.79
CA PHE A 106 -17.68 9.44 -9.22
C PHE A 106 -18.20 9.60 -7.79
N PHE A 107 -17.62 10.52 -7.02
CA PHE A 107 -18.09 10.88 -5.67
C PHE A 107 -19.36 11.75 -5.72
N ASP A 108 -19.46 12.61 -6.72
CA ASP A 108 -20.57 13.56 -6.89
C ASP A 108 -21.79 12.90 -7.58
N ASP A 109 -21.67 11.64 -8.03
CA ASP A 109 -22.76 10.86 -8.60
C ASP A 109 -23.76 10.44 -7.50
N PRO A 110 -25.01 10.96 -7.52
CA PRO A 110 -25.98 10.69 -6.46
C PRO A 110 -26.46 9.23 -6.44
N SER A 111 -26.17 8.44 -7.47
CA SER A 111 -26.44 7.00 -7.48
C SER A 111 -25.39 6.17 -6.72
N ARG A 112 -24.30 6.81 -6.27
CA ARG A 112 -23.18 6.17 -5.59
C ARG A 112 -22.92 6.83 -4.24
N GLU A 113 -23.08 6.06 -3.17
CA GLU A 113 -22.55 6.45 -1.86
C GLU A 113 -21.21 5.73 -1.66
N LEU A 114 -20.10 6.46 -1.70
CA LEU A 114 -18.75 5.88 -1.69
C LEU A 114 -18.10 5.96 -0.31
N VAL A 115 -17.36 4.92 0.07
CA VAL A 115 -16.55 4.86 1.30
C VAL A 115 -15.09 4.68 0.94
N SER A 116 -14.23 5.54 1.48
CA SER A 116 -12.79 5.52 1.22
C SER A 116 -12.02 4.87 2.36
N PHE A 117 -11.09 3.99 2.03
CA PHE A 117 -10.22 3.27 2.94
C PHE A 117 -8.77 3.68 2.69
N LEU A 118 -8.13 4.23 3.70
CA LEU A 118 -6.70 4.50 3.71
C LEU A 118 -5.98 3.30 4.31
N ILE A 119 -5.13 2.67 3.52
CA ILE A 119 -4.41 1.46 3.90
C ILE A 119 -2.92 1.77 3.99
N GLY A 120 -2.27 1.32 5.06
CA GLY A 120 -0.86 1.56 5.30
C GLY A 120 0.04 0.93 4.24
N CYS A 121 1.10 1.65 3.89
CA CYS A 121 2.13 1.19 2.96
C CYS A 121 3.44 0.86 3.70
N SER A 122 4.31 0.06 3.08
CA SER A 122 5.55 -0.51 3.65
C SER A 122 6.70 0.44 3.90
N PHE A 123 6.55 1.73 3.59
CA PHE A 123 7.64 2.70 3.71
C PHE A 123 8.16 2.89 5.15
N SER A 124 7.39 2.54 6.18
CA SER A 124 7.75 2.85 7.57
C SER A 124 8.80 1.93 8.21
N PHE A 125 8.97 0.68 7.75
CA PHE A 125 9.95 -0.25 8.34
C PHE A 125 11.29 -0.28 7.61
N GLU A 126 11.34 0.14 6.34
CA GLU A 126 12.60 0.20 5.56
C GLU A 126 13.61 1.13 6.21
N SER A 127 13.17 2.32 6.68
CA SER A 127 14.04 3.23 7.42
C SER A 127 14.61 2.59 8.69
N ALA A 128 13.81 1.79 9.41
CA ALA A 128 14.27 1.14 10.64
C ALA A 128 15.25 -0.01 10.37
N LEU A 129 15.09 -0.72 9.24
CA LEU A 129 16.08 -1.70 8.78
C LEU A 129 17.41 -1.01 8.48
N LEU A 130 17.37 0.08 7.70
CA LEU A 130 18.56 0.85 7.33
C LEU A 130 19.26 1.46 8.55
N GLU A 131 18.52 2.05 9.50
CA GLU A 131 19.05 2.59 10.77
C GLU A 131 19.78 1.52 11.59
N ALA A 132 19.34 0.26 11.50
CA ALA A 132 19.97 -0.87 12.17
C ALA A 132 21.07 -1.55 11.34
N GLY A 133 21.43 -0.98 10.18
CA GLY A 133 22.45 -1.54 9.28
C GLY A 133 21.99 -2.78 8.52
N VAL A 134 20.69 -3.04 8.42
CA VAL A 134 20.13 -4.09 7.56
C VAL A 134 19.90 -3.50 6.16
N PRO A 135 20.56 -4.03 5.12
CA PRO A 135 20.43 -3.49 3.76
C PRO A 135 19.03 -3.70 3.19
N VAL A 136 18.65 -2.81 2.27
CA VAL A 136 17.34 -2.84 1.60
C VAL A 136 17.58 -2.73 0.09
N ARG A 137 17.69 -3.89 -0.57
CA ARG A 137 18.19 -4.02 -1.95
C ARG A 137 17.49 -3.13 -2.98
N GLN A 138 16.16 -3.01 -2.94
CA GLN A 138 15.42 -2.18 -3.90
C GLN A 138 15.77 -0.69 -3.78
N ILE A 139 16.14 -0.22 -2.58
CA ILE A 139 16.59 1.16 -2.37
C ILE A 139 18.00 1.34 -2.94
N GLU A 140 18.89 0.36 -2.73
CA GLU A 140 20.25 0.38 -3.28
C GLU A 140 20.26 0.36 -4.82
N GLU A 141 19.32 -0.38 -5.42
CA GLU A 141 19.18 -0.50 -6.88
C GLU A 141 18.28 0.58 -7.50
N GLY A 142 17.58 1.38 -6.69
CA GLY A 142 16.69 2.44 -7.18
C GLY A 142 15.45 1.93 -7.92
N VAL A 143 14.93 0.77 -7.53
CA VAL A 143 13.77 0.10 -8.16
C VAL A 143 12.62 -0.10 -7.16
N ASN A 144 11.44 -0.49 -7.65
CA ASN A 144 10.33 -0.83 -6.77
C ASN A 144 10.54 -2.21 -6.13
N VAL A 145 10.12 -2.36 -4.87
CA VAL A 145 10.21 -3.64 -4.16
C VAL A 145 9.49 -4.76 -4.94
N PRO A 146 10.11 -5.94 -5.09
CA PRO A 146 9.45 -7.08 -5.73
C PRO A 146 8.33 -7.61 -4.83
N MET A 147 7.17 -7.83 -5.42
CA MET A 147 5.99 -8.34 -4.73
C MET A 147 5.42 -9.54 -5.47
N TYR A 148 4.91 -10.51 -4.71
CA TYR A 148 4.49 -11.80 -5.22
C TYR A 148 3.12 -12.19 -4.68
N ASN A 149 2.31 -12.78 -5.55
CA ASN A 149 1.11 -13.50 -5.18
C ASN A 149 1.53 -14.82 -4.49
N THR A 150 0.94 -15.10 -3.34
CA THR A 150 1.22 -16.35 -2.60
C THR A 150 0.08 -17.36 -2.76
N ASN A 151 0.29 -18.56 -2.24
CA ASN A 151 -0.76 -19.55 -1.99
C ASN A 151 -1.42 -19.41 -0.59
N ILE A 152 -1.08 -18.37 0.19
CA ILE A 152 -1.61 -18.15 1.53
C ILE A 152 -2.95 -17.42 1.43
N ALA A 153 -4.05 -18.10 1.73
CA ALA A 153 -5.37 -17.49 1.71
C ALA A 153 -5.54 -16.43 2.82
N CYS A 154 -6.13 -15.29 2.47
CA CYS A 154 -6.68 -14.36 3.46
C CYS A 154 -7.97 -14.92 4.06
N ALA A 155 -8.31 -14.50 5.27
CA ALA A 155 -9.59 -14.80 5.89
C ALA A 155 -10.71 -14.05 5.13
N PRO A 156 -11.65 -14.75 4.47
CA PRO A 156 -12.63 -14.11 3.61
C PRO A 156 -13.73 -13.40 4.41
N THR A 157 -14.35 -12.40 3.79
CA THR A 157 -15.51 -11.69 4.33
C THR A 157 -16.43 -11.25 3.19
N GLY A 158 -17.70 -11.66 3.23
CA GLY A 158 -18.67 -11.32 2.20
C GLY A 158 -18.18 -11.74 0.82
N VAL A 159 -18.13 -10.80 -0.12
CA VAL A 159 -17.58 -11.03 -1.47
C VAL A 159 -16.05 -11.03 -1.51
N PHE A 160 -15.38 -10.51 -0.50
CA PHE A 160 -13.92 -10.35 -0.50
C PHE A 160 -13.20 -11.64 -0.11
N SER A 161 -12.46 -12.17 -1.07
CA SER A 161 -11.59 -13.33 -0.90
C SER A 161 -10.38 -13.24 -1.84
N GLY A 162 -9.32 -13.95 -1.48
CA GLY A 162 -8.08 -13.95 -2.26
C GLY A 162 -6.89 -14.37 -1.40
N ASN A 163 -5.72 -14.46 -2.03
CA ASN A 163 -4.49 -14.78 -1.34
C ASN A 163 -3.72 -13.51 -0.94
N MET A 164 -2.91 -13.64 0.09
CA MET A 164 -1.98 -12.61 0.53
C MET A 164 -0.95 -12.32 -0.56
N VAL A 165 -0.69 -11.04 -0.79
CA VAL A 165 0.48 -10.58 -1.54
C VAL A 165 1.59 -10.28 -0.55
N VAL A 166 2.82 -10.66 -0.89
CA VAL A 166 4.01 -10.39 -0.08
C VAL A 166 5.00 -9.52 -0.81
N SER A 167 5.80 -8.74 -0.08
CA SER A 167 7.00 -8.09 -0.60
C SER A 167 8.23 -8.86 -0.15
N MET A 168 9.24 -8.96 -1.01
CA MET A 168 10.47 -9.69 -0.72
C MET A 168 11.66 -8.74 -0.60
N ARG A 169 12.52 -8.95 0.40
CA ARG A 169 13.84 -8.32 0.49
C ARG A 169 14.90 -9.41 0.70
N PRO A 170 15.99 -9.43 -0.07
CA PRO A 170 17.11 -10.29 0.24
C PRO A 170 17.88 -9.71 1.43
N ILE A 171 18.03 -10.51 2.49
CA ILE A 171 18.68 -10.11 3.74
C ILE A 171 19.90 -11.01 3.96
N PRO A 172 21.10 -10.47 4.25
CA PRO A 172 22.24 -11.28 4.65
C PRO A 172 21.88 -12.23 5.80
N HIS A 173 22.23 -13.50 5.69
CA HIS A 173 21.79 -14.54 6.63
C HIS A 173 22.01 -14.16 8.12
N ALA A 174 23.14 -13.54 8.42
CA ALA A 174 23.50 -13.10 9.78
C ALA A 174 22.57 -11.99 10.34
N LEU A 175 21.92 -11.21 9.46
CA LEU A 175 21.06 -10.08 9.83
C LEU A 175 19.58 -10.43 9.86
N VAL A 176 19.18 -11.62 9.42
CA VAL A 176 17.78 -12.08 9.44
C VAL A 176 17.16 -11.97 10.84
N PRO A 177 17.81 -12.39 11.95
CA PRO A 177 17.24 -12.24 13.28
C PRO A 177 16.99 -10.77 13.68
N ALA A 178 17.88 -9.86 13.27
CA ALA A 178 17.71 -8.43 13.52
C ALA A 178 16.52 -7.87 12.72
N ALA A 179 16.42 -8.22 11.43
CA ALA A 179 15.30 -7.81 10.58
C ALA A 179 13.95 -8.27 11.14
N VAL A 180 13.88 -9.51 11.63
CA VAL A 180 12.69 -10.05 12.31
C VAL A 180 12.36 -9.25 13.57
N ALA A 181 13.35 -9.03 14.45
CA ALA A 181 13.14 -8.33 15.72
C ALA A 181 12.67 -6.88 15.53
N ILE A 182 13.27 -6.16 14.58
CA ILE A 182 12.92 -4.77 14.26
C ILE A 182 11.50 -4.68 13.71
N THR A 183 11.17 -5.53 12.73
CA THR A 183 9.86 -5.48 12.06
C THR A 183 8.73 -6.01 12.95
N ALA A 184 9.01 -6.93 13.88
CA ALA A 184 8.04 -7.40 14.88
C ALA A 184 7.54 -6.29 15.82
N GLN A 185 8.30 -5.22 16.02
CA GLN A 185 7.90 -4.07 16.85
C GLN A 185 6.89 -3.15 16.16
N MET A 186 6.47 -3.44 14.92
CA MET A 186 5.56 -2.60 14.15
C MET A 186 4.31 -3.39 13.70
N PRO A 187 3.45 -3.82 14.65
CA PRO A 187 2.33 -4.71 14.36
C PRO A 187 1.21 -4.06 13.53
N ARG A 188 1.16 -2.72 13.49
CA ARG A 188 0.15 -1.93 12.77
C ARG A 188 0.47 -1.68 11.29
N VAL A 189 1.61 -2.16 10.78
CA VAL A 189 2.00 -2.02 9.38
C VAL A 189 2.18 -3.40 8.74
N HIS A 190 3.37 -3.99 8.82
CA HIS A 190 3.71 -5.29 8.20
C HIS A 190 3.99 -6.37 9.25
N GLY A 191 4.43 -5.96 10.43
CA GLY A 191 4.86 -6.88 11.49
C GLY A 191 6.04 -7.75 11.07
N MET A 192 6.17 -8.91 11.72
CA MET A 192 7.19 -9.90 11.41
C MET A 192 7.04 -10.49 9.99
N PRO A 193 8.14 -11.00 9.39
CA PRO A 193 8.07 -11.78 8.16
C PRO A 193 7.10 -12.96 8.29
N ILE A 194 6.44 -13.31 7.19
CA ILE A 194 5.59 -14.50 7.11
C ILE A 194 6.33 -15.71 6.54
N GLN A 195 7.44 -15.49 5.83
CA GLN A 195 8.29 -16.54 5.28
C GLN A 195 9.75 -16.07 5.21
N ILE A 196 10.69 -16.99 5.47
CA ILE A 196 12.14 -16.77 5.42
C ILE A 196 12.77 -17.92 4.63
N GLY A 197 13.47 -17.60 3.55
CA GLY A 197 13.97 -18.60 2.60
C GLY A 197 12.81 -19.30 1.86
N TYR A 198 13.11 -20.44 1.22
CA TYR A 198 12.13 -21.37 0.64
C TYR A 198 10.87 -20.72 0.05
N PRO A 199 10.99 -19.88 -1.01
CA PRO A 199 9.86 -19.19 -1.63
C PRO A 199 8.72 -20.13 -2.06
N GLU A 200 9.05 -21.36 -2.42
CA GLU A 200 8.10 -22.39 -2.82
C GLU A 200 7.11 -22.78 -1.71
N ALA A 201 7.48 -22.59 -0.44
CA ALA A 201 6.60 -22.85 0.70
C ALA A 201 5.36 -21.95 0.69
N ILE A 202 5.46 -20.78 0.05
CA ILE A 202 4.38 -19.82 -0.14
C ILE A 202 3.92 -19.71 -1.60
N GLY A 203 4.28 -20.71 -2.42
CA GLY A 203 3.84 -20.83 -3.83
C GLY A 203 4.62 -19.98 -4.82
N ILE A 204 5.76 -19.40 -4.44
CA ILE A 204 6.60 -18.59 -5.32
C ILE A 204 7.68 -19.49 -5.92
N HIS A 205 7.68 -19.65 -7.24
CA HIS A 205 8.61 -20.53 -7.96
C HIS A 205 9.68 -19.79 -8.75
N ASP A 206 9.52 -18.48 -8.94
CA ASP A 206 10.44 -17.66 -9.72
C ASP A 206 10.57 -16.26 -9.10
N LEU A 207 11.73 -15.98 -8.49
CA LEU A 207 12.03 -14.67 -7.89
C LEU A 207 12.54 -13.65 -8.91
N ALA A 208 12.83 -14.05 -10.16
CA ALA A 208 13.25 -13.12 -11.20
C ALA A 208 12.05 -12.44 -11.88
N HIS A 209 10.84 -12.94 -11.67
CA HIS A 209 9.61 -12.42 -12.28
C HIS A 209 8.56 -12.13 -11.20
N PRO A 210 8.67 -11.00 -10.49
CA PRO A 210 7.65 -10.61 -9.52
C PRO A 210 6.32 -10.28 -10.20
N ASP A 211 5.22 -10.55 -9.51
CA ASP A 211 3.87 -10.19 -9.97
C ASP A 211 3.66 -8.67 -9.99
N TYR A 212 4.34 -7.94 -9.10
CA TYR A 212 4.34 -6.48 -9.04
C TYR A 212 5.72 -5.94 -8.66
N GLY A 213 6.02 -4.72 -9.11
CA GLY A 213 7.31 -4.08 -8.86
C GLY A 213 8.40 -4.63 -9.79
N ASP A 214 9.64 -4.51 -9.35
CA ASP A 214 10.82 -4.83 -10.15
C ASP A 214 11.62 -5.96 -9.49
N ALA A 215 12.22 -6.83 -10.29
CA ALA A 215 13.12 -7.85 -9.78
C ALA A 215 14.39 -7.21 -9.20
N VAL A 216 14.99 -7.86 -8.20
CA VAL A 216 16.19 -7.36 -7.51
C VAL A 216 17.28 -8.43 -7.46
N THR A 217 18.53 -7.99 -7.36
CA THR A 217 19.66 -8.93 -7.21
C THR A 217 19.64 -9.58 -5.83
N ILE A 218 19.76 -10.91 -5.79
CA ILE A 218 19.97 -11.69 -4.57
C ILE A 218 21.42 -12.19 -4.59
N LEU A 219 22.26 -11.64 -3.71
CA LEU A 219 23.68 -11.98 -3.63
C LEU A 219 23.92 -13.27 -2.86
N GLU A 220 25.11 -13.85 -3.06
CA GLU A 220 25.55 -15.01 -2.28
C GLU A 220 25.55 -14.68 -0.77
N GLY A 221 24.94 -15.56 0.03
CA GLY A 221 24.79 -15.38 1.48
C GLY A 221 23.56 -14.55 1.90
N GLU A 222 22.77 -14.04 0.94
CA GLU A 222 21.48 -13.43 1.22
C GLU A 222 20.34 -14.46 1.18
N VAL A 223 19.34 -14.23 2.02
CA VAL A 223 18.15 -15.06 2.15
C VAL A 223 16.93 -14.21 1.75
N PRO A 224 16.06 -14.67 0.85
CA PRO A 224 14.82 -13.95 0.56
C PRO A 224 13.91 -13.99 1.77
N VAL A 225 13.50 -12.83 2.27
CA VAL A 225 12.58 -12.68 3.40
C VAL A 225 11.31 -11.98 2.93
N PHE A 226 10.16 -12.50 3.32
CA PHE A 226 8.86 -12.09 2.82
C PHE A 226 8.00 -11.48 3.92
N TRP A 227 7.47 -10.28 3.66
CA TRP A 227 6.51 -9.60 4.51
C TRP A 227 5.17 -9.51 3.80
N PRO A 228 4.04 -9.48 4.53
CA PRO A 228 2.75 -9.08 3.97
C PRO A 228 2.89 -7.76 3.21
N CYS A 229 2.05 -7.53 2.21
CA CYS A 229 2.10 -6.30 1.44
C CYS A 229 0.73 -5.62 1.39
N GLY A 230 0.73 -4.29 1.51
CA GLY A 230 -0.45 -3.44 1.39
C GLY A 230 -1.06 -3.37 -0.03
N VAL A 231 -0.52 -4.16 -0.98
CA VAL A 231 -1.14 -4.45 -2.28
C VAL A 231 -2.15 -5.59 -2.19
N THR A 232 -2.14 -6.40 -1.11
CA THR A 232 -3.15 -7.46 -0.87
C THR A 232 -4.60 -6.99 -1.01
N PRO A 233 -5.01 -5.83 -0.45
CA PRO A 233 -6.37 -5.35 -0.64
C PRO A 233 -6.71 -5.06 -2.11
N GLN A 234 -5.75 -4.56 -2.90
CA GLN A 234 -5.95 -4.40 -4.34
C GLN A 234 -6.10 -5.75 -5.04
N ALA A 235 -5.22 -6.71 -4.74
CA ALA A 235 -5.31 -8.06 -5.32
C ALA A 235 -6.66 -8.73 -4.99
N VAL A 236 -7.12 -8.62 -3.75
CA VAL A 236 -8.42 -9.15 -3.29
C VAL A 236 -9.58 -8.45 -3.97
N VAL A 237 -9.54 -7.12 -4.10
CA VAL A 237 -10.54 -6.35 -4.85
C VAL A 237 -10.59 -6.82 -6.30
N MET A 238 -9.45 -6.98 -6.96
CA MET A 238 -9.39 -7.44 -8.36
C MET A 238 -9.88 -8.88 -8.51
N HIS A 239 -9.60 -9.76 -7.54
CA HIS A 239 -10.11 -11.12 -7.52
C HIS A 239 -11.63 -11.16 -7.31
N SER A 240 -12.14 -10.33 -6.40
CA SER A 240 -13.54 -10.30 -5.97
C SER A 240 -14.45 -9.57 -6.96
N LYS A 241 -13.86 -8.79 -7.89
CA LYS A 241 -14.54 -8.09 -8.98
C LYS A 241 -15.77 -7.29 -8.52
N PRO A 242 -15.62 -6.36 -7.56
CA PRO A 242 -16.74 -5.54 -7.15
C PRO A 242 -17.31 -4.77 -8.35
N PRO A 243 -18.61 -4.44 -8.33
CA PRO A 243 -19.27 -3.72 -9.41
C PRO A 243 -18.58 -2.39 -9.73
N PHE A 244 -18.00 -1.74 -8.73
CA PHE A 244 -17.26 -0.50 -8.87
C PHE A 244 -16.18 -0.39 -7.78
N VAL A 245 -15.00 0.11 -8.14
CA VAL A 245 -13.94 0.46 -7.19
C VAL A 245 -13.02 1.52 -7.76
N ILE A 246 -12.55 2.43 -6.91
CA ILE A 246 -11.47 3.36 -7.22
C ILE A 246 -10.27 2.99 -6.37
N THR A 247 -9.09 2.92 -6.98
CA THR A 247 -7.82 2.82 -6.24
C THR A 247 -6.91 3.95 -6.66
N HIS A 248 -5.87 4.16 -5.88
CA HIS A 248 -4.70 4.87 -6.40
C HIS A 248 -4.00 4.03 -7.49
N ALA A 249 -3.27 4.69 -8.39
CA ALA A 249 -2.36 4.00 -9.30
C ALA A 249 -1.05 3.66 -8.57
N PRO A 250 -0.38 2.53 -8.88
CA PRO A 250 0.89 2.17 -8.24
C PRO A 250 1.90 3.32 -8.26
N GLY A 251 2.55 3.56 -7.13
CA GLY A 251 3.51 4.66 -6.96
C GLY A 251 2.91 6.05 -6.75
N HIS A 252 1.58 6.21 -6.83
CA HIS A 252 0.89 7.50 -6.65
C HIS A 252 0.02 7.43 -5.39
N MET A 253 0.61 7.50 -4.20
CA MET A 253 -0.10 7.28 -2.94
C MET A 253 -0.72 8.57 -2.38
N PHE A 254 -1.62 8.43 -1.41
CA PHE A 254 -2.09 9.58 -0.63
C PHE A 254 -1.05 9.97 0.42
N ILE A 255 -0.58 11.22 0.39
CA ILE A 255 0.41 11.73 1.36
C ILE A 255 -0.33 12.25 2.60
N THR A 256 -0.06 11.66 3.75
CA THR A 256 -0.75 11.96 5.01
C THR A 256 -0.06 13.06 5.80
N ASP A 257 -0.76 13.65 6.76
CA ASP A 257 -0.21 14.59 7.75
C ASP A 257 0.45 13.86 8.95
N VAL A 258 0.41 12.53 8.97
CA VAL A 258 0.93 11.69 10.06
C VAL A 258 2.36 11.27 9.77
N LYS A 259 3.26 11.43 10.74
CA LYS A 259 4.65 10.97 10.62
C LYS A 259 4.74 9.45 10.74
N ASN A 260 5.63 8.83 9.97
CA ASN A 260 5.91 7.39 10.04
C ASN A 260 6.25 6.92 11.46
N ALA A 261 6.92 7.77 12.25
CA ALA A 261 7.28 7.48 13.63
C ALA A 261 6.06 7.23 14.54
N VAL A 262 4.91 7.85 14.26
CA VAL A 262 3.68 7.68 15.04
C VAL A 262 3.01 6.33 14.74
N LEU A 263 3.18 5.81 13.53
CA LEU A 263 2.63 4.51 13.12
C LEU A 263 3.38 3.31 13.70
N LYS A 264 4.53 3.54 14.33
CA LYS A 264 5.30 2.52 15.07
C LYS A 264 4.67 2.18 16.43
N LEU A 265 3.75 3.01 16.93
CA LEU A 265 3.09 2.89 18.24
C LEU A 265 1.64 2.37 18.11
#